data_AF-A0A8J8KQ68-F1
#
_entry.id   AF-A0A8J8KQ68-F1
#
_cell.length_a   1.000
_cell.length_b   1.000
_cell.length_c   1.000
_cell.angle_alpha   90.00
_cell.angle_beta   90.00
_cell.angle_gamma   90.00
#
_symmetry.space_group_name_H-M   'P 1'
#
loop_
_entity.id
_entity.type
_entity.pdbx_description
1 polymer ?
#
loop_
_entity_poly.entity_id
_entity_poly.type
_entity_poly.pdbx_seq_one_letter_code
_entity_poly.pdbx_strand_id
1 'polypeptide(L)'
;MINKKKGFTLIELLVVIAIIGILSSVVLASLNSARTKSRDAKRISDLKQVQLALEYYFDANRTYPTTAALSNTAGTFGTALSAALVTTGYLPTIPDDPISATYEYYYQPATFSGGTYTACSSGCTSYVLGARLEDVNNPVLTSDTDVTVGTVFYGNAASCIASGGTEQCFSVTN
;
A
#
# COMPACT_ATOMS: atom_id res chain seq x y z
N MET A 1 -9.23 67.99 -15.03
CA MET A 1 -8.26 67.13 -15.74
C MET A 1 -8.90 65.77 -15.96
N ILE A 2 -9.19 65.40 -17.21
CA ILE A 2 -9.84 64.12 -17.54
C ILE A 2 -8.78 63.02 -17.52
N ASN A 3 -8.90 62.12 -16.54
CA ASN A 3 -8.00 61.00 -16.35
C ASN A 3 -8.27 59.96 -17.46
N LYS A 4 -7.41 59.88 -18.48
CA LYS A 4 -7.54 58.87 -19.55
C LYS A 4 -7.30 57.49 -18.94
N LYS A 5 -8.37 56.73 -18.69
CA LYS A 5 -8.26 55.31 -18.31
C LYS A 5 -7.60 54.56 -19.46
N LYS A 6 -6.43 53.97 -19.22
CA LYS A 6 -5.78 53.06 -20.17
C LYS A 6 -6.61 51.78 -20.26
N GLY A 7 -7.06 51.43 -21.46
CA GLY A 7 -7.72 50.14 -21.73
C GLY A 7 -6.68 49.04 -21.95
N PHE A 8 -7.04 47.81 -21.58
CA PHE A 8 -6.25 46.61 -21.90
C PHE A 8 -6.28 46.36 -23.41
N THR A 9 -5.13 46.01 -23.98
CA THR A 9 -5.06 45.55 -25.38
C THR A 9 -5.39 44.06 -25.48
N LEU A 10 -5.96 43.64 -26.61
CA LEU A 10 -6.24 42.22 -26.86
C LEU A 10 -4.98 41.35 -26.80
N ILE A 11 -3.83 41.90 -27.22
CA ILE A 11 -2.56 41.19 -27.20
C ILE A 11 -2.04 40.98 -25.77
N GLU A 12 -2.21 41.97 -24.87
CA GLU A 12 -1.86 41.82 -23.45
C GLU A 12 -2.67 40.70 -22.80
N LEU A 13 -3.97 40.64 -23.08
CA LEU A 13 -4.83 39.57 -22.54
C LEU A 13 -4.47 38.20 -23.12
N LEU A 14 -4.13 38.12 -24.41
CA LEU A 14 -3.72 36.88 -25.08
C LEU A 14 -2.41 36.33 -24.50
N VAL A 15 -1.42 37.18 -24.24
CA VAL A 15 -0.14 36.76 -23.65
C VAL A 15 -0.35 36.21 -22.22
N VAL A 16 -1.24 36.82 -21.44
CA VAL A 16 -1.51 36.38 -20.06
C VAL A 16 -2.11 34.97 -20.03
N ILE A 17 -3.13 34.70 -20.84
CA ILE A 17 -3.74 33.35 -20.88
C ILE A 17 -2.75 32.30 -21.42
N ALA A 18 -1.86 32.69 -22.34
CA ALA A 18 -0.80 31.81 -22.82
C ALA A 18 0.19 31.43 -21.71
N ILE A 19 0.63 32.40 -20.90
CA ILE A 19 1.52 32.15 -19.76
C ILE A 19 0.82 31.29 -18.70
N ILE A 20 -0.44 31.60 -18.35
CA ILE A 20 -1.22 30.81 -17.40
C ILE A 20 -1.36 29.37 -17.89
N GLY A 21 -1.61 29.15 -19.19
CA GLY A 21 -1.71 27.82 -19.77
C GLY A 21 -0.43 27.00 -19.64
N ILE A 22 0.73 27.61 -19.91
CA ILE A 22 2.04 26.96 -19.78
C ILE A 22 2.33 26.62 -18.31
N LEU A 23 2.13 27.57 -17.40
CA LEU A 23 2.38 27.34 -15.97
C LEU A 23 1.44 26.27 -15.39
N SER A 24 0.16 26.29 -15.79
CA SER A 24 -0.84 25.34 -15.31
C SER A 24 -0.55 23.90 -15.75
N SER A 25 -0.03 23.68 -16.95
CA SER A 25 0.27 22.33 -17.44
C SER A 25 1.42 21.67 -16.65
N VAL A 26 2.47 22.42 -16.33
CA VAL A 26 3.60 21.94 -15.50
C VAL A 26 3.14 21.61 -14.07
N VAL A 27 2.28 22.44 -13.49
CA VAL A 27 1.73 22.22 -12.14
C VAL A 27 0.84 20.99 -12.07
N LEU A 28 0.02 20.71 -13.10
CA LEU A 28 -0.83 19.53 -13.12
C LEU A 28 -0.02 18.23 -13.19
N ALA A 29 1.06 18.20 -13.99
CA ALA A 29 1.94 17.05 -14.08
C ALA A 29 2.62 16.73 -12.74
N SER A 30 3.12 17.75 -12.03
CA SER A 30 3.75 17.56 -10.72
C SER A 30 2.77 17.13 -9.64
N LEU A 31 1.53 17.64 -9.67
CA LEU A 31 0.48 17.28 -8.72
C LEU A 31 0.08 15.80 -8.83
N ASN A 32 0.00 15.25 -10.04
CA ASN A 32 -0.34 13.83 -10.23
C ASN A 32 0.71 12.91 -9.59
N SER A 33 2.01 13.20 -9.80
CA SER A 33 3.09 12.44 -9.16
C SER A 33 3.06 12.57 -7.63
N ALA A 34 2.81 13.78 -7.11
CA ALA A 34 2.71 14.00 -5.66
C ALA A 34 1.55 13.22 -5.02
N ARG A 35 0.40 13.14 -5.70
CA ARG A 35 -0.76 12.36 -5.23
C ARG A 35 -0.45 10.85 -5.18
N THR A 36 0.22 10.32 -6.20
CA THR A 36 0.66 8.91 -6.22
C THR A 36 1.58 8.61 -5.04
N LYS A 37 2.61 9.43 -4.83
CA LYS A 37 3.54 9.27 -3.69
C LYS A 37 2.83 9.37 -2.33
N SER A 38 1.84 10.27 -2.19
CA SER A 38 1.06 10.39 -0.96
C SER A 38 0.22 9.13 -0.68
N ARG A 39 -0.34 8.49 -1.71
CA ARG A 39 -1.10 7.25 -1.54
C ARG A 39 -0.20 6.07 -1.18
N ASP A 40 0.95 5.96 -1.84
CA ASP A 40 1.95 4.95 -1.49
C ASP A 40 2.47 5.12 -0.06
N ALA A 41 2.74 6.36 0.37
CA ALA A 41 3.12 6.64 1.76
C ALA A 41 2.03 6.22 2.75
N LYS A 42 0.75 6.44 2.41
CA LYS A 42 -0.38 5.95 3.20
C LYS A 42 -0.40 4.42 3.26
N ARG A 43 -0.27 3.71 2.13
CA ARG A 43 -0.20 2.24 2.09
C ARG A 43 0.89 1.69 2.99
N ILE A 44 2.08 2.27 2.93
CA ILE A 44 3.22 1.86 3.77
C ILE A 44 2.92 2.11 5.26
N SER A 45 2.32 3.24 5.60
CA SER A 45 1.91 3.54 6.98
C SER A 45 0.82 2.59 7.49
N ASP A 46 -0.12 2.22 6.63
CA ASP A 46 -1.20 1.27 6.94
C ASP A 46 -0.64 -0.14 7.18
N LEU A 47 0.29 -0.61 6.34
CA LEU A 47 1.00 -1.88 6.54
C LEU A 47 1.75 -1.92 7.87
N LYS A 48 2.46 -0.85 8.24
CA LYS A 48 3.18 -0.76 9.52
C LYS A 48 2.26 -0.82 10.73
N GLN A 49 1.09 -0.20 10.65
CA GLN A 49 0.09 -0.27 11.71
C GLN A 49 -0.44 -1.69 11.88
N VAL A 50 -0.72 -2.39 10.77
CA VAL A 50 -1.17 -3.79 10.80
C VAL A 50 -0.07 -4.71 11.32
N GLN A 51 1.17 -4.54 10.87
CA GLN A 51 2.32 -5.26 11.41
C GLN A 51 2.40 -5.12 12.93
N LEU A 52 2.36 -3.89 13.46
CA LEU A 52 2.42 -3.66 14.90
C LEU A 52 1.26 -4.36 15.65
N ALA A 53 0.05 -4.32 15.09
CA ALA A 53 -1.10 -5.01 15.67
C ALA A 53 -0.94 -6.55 15.65
N LEU A 54 -0.33 -7.11 14.61
CA LEU A 54 -0.02 -8.54 14.51
C LEU A 54 1.02 -8.96 15.56
N GLU A 55 2.04 -8.15 15.79
CA GLU A 55 3.04 -8.39 16.84
C GLU A 55 2.40 -8.38 18.23
N TYR A 56 1.51 -7.42 18.53
CA TYR A 56 0.77 -7.41 19.80
C TYR A 56 -0.14 -8.64 19.95
N TYR A 57 -0.78 -9.07 18.87
CA TYR A 57 -1.57 -10.30 18.87
C TYR A 57 -0.69 -11.53 19.18
N PHE A 58 0.49 -11.61 18.56
CA PHE A 58 1.42 -12.72 18.77
C PHE A 58 1.94 -12.77 20.22
N ASP A 59 2.23 -11.63 20.84
CA ASP A 59 2.66 -11.58 22.24
C ASP A 59 1.59 -12.19 23.18
N ALA A 60 0.32 -11.90 22.91
CA ALA A 60 -0.80 -12.42 23.70
C ALA A 60 -1.15 -13.89 23.40
N ASN A 61 -1.10 -14.32 22.14
CA ASN A 61 -1.64 -15.61 21.69
C ASN A 61 -0.56 -16.64 21.27
N ARG A 62 0.71 -16.24 21.24
CA ARG A 62 1.88 -17.03 20.80
C ARG A 62 1.77 -17.59 19.37
N THR A 63 0.82 -17.10 18.61
CA THR A 63 0.49 -17.53 17.26
C THR A 63 -0.05 -16.32 16.50
N TYR A 64 0.18 -16.26 15.20
CA TYR A 64 -0.44 -15.25 14.35
C TYR A 64 -1.88 -15.67 13.98
N PRO A 65 -2.78 -14.70 13.74
CA PRO A 65 -4.16 -15.00 13.35
C PRO A 65 -4.24 -15.91 12.14
N THR A 66 -4.85 -17.08 12.31
CA THR A 66 -5.14 -17.98 11.20
C THR A 66 -6.59 -17.80 10.80
N THR A 67 -6.81 -17.21 9.63
CA THR A 67 -8.17 -16.94 9.19
C THR A 67 -8.60 -18.11 8.32
N ALA A 68 -9.63 -18.85 8.74
CA ALA A 68 -10.21 -19.93 7.94
C ALA A 68 -10.81 -19.43 6.59
N ALA A 69 -10.90 -18.11 6.41
CA ALA A 69 -11.43 -17.42 5.24
C ALA A 69 -10.34 -16.82 4.33
N LEU A 70 -9.18 -17.48 4.18
CA LEU A 70 -8.22 -17.14 3.12
C LEU A 70 -8.77 -17.62 1.78
N SER A 71 -9.83 -16.96 1.30
CA SER A 71 -10.16 -16.99 -0.11
C SER A 71 -9.15 -16.08 -0.80
N ASN A 72 -8.55 -16.61 -1.86
CA ASN A 72 -7.56 -16.00 -2.76
C ASN A 72 -8.10 -14.79 -3.55
N THR A 73 -8.92 -13.95 -2.92
CA THR A 73 -9.76 -12.96 -3.59
C THR A 73 -9.50 -11.57 -3.05
N ALA A 74 -9.06 -10.69 -3.96
CA ALA A 74 -9.22 -9.23 -3.94
C ALA A 74 -10.45 -8.77 -3.13
N GLY A 75 -10.25 -8.21 -1.94
CA GLY A 75 -11.24 -7.68 -1.01
C GLY A 75 -11.37 -8.40 0.34
N THR A 76 -10.56 -9.42 0.65
CA THR A 76 -10.78 -10.31 1.82
C THR A 76 -9.93 -9.92 3.04
N PHE A 77 -8.87 -9.12 2.88
CA PHE A 77 -8.00 -8.65 3.96
C PHE A 77 -8.74 -8.09 5.18
N GLY A 78 -9.72 -7.21 4.94
CA GLY A 78 -10.54 -6.60 5.98
C GLY A 78 -11.40 -7.62 6.75
N THR A 79 -11.96 -8.60 6.04
CA THR A 79 -12.84 -9.61 6.65
C THR A 79 -12.06 -10.67 7.42
N ALA A 80 -10.86 -11.02 6.96
CA ALA A 80 -10.01 -12.01 7.60
C ALA A 80 -9.46 -11.49 8.94
N LEU A 81 -8.89 -10.28 8.96
CA LEU A 81 -8.16 -9.76 10.12
C LEU A 81 -9.05 -9.04 11.14
N SER A 82 -10.25 -8.61 10.79
CA SER A 82 -11.13 -7.83 11.69
C SER A 82 -11.55 -8.61 12.95
N ALA A 83 -11.83 -9.90 12.85
CA ALA A 83 -12.14 -10.73 14.02
C ALA A 83 -10.95 -10.82 14.99
N ALA A 84 -9.73 -10.93 14.46
CA ALA A 84 -8.54 -11.19 15.27
C ALA A 84 -7.85 -9.91 15.77
N LEU A 85 -7.93 -8.79 15.05
CA LEU A 85 -7.24 -7.54 15.40
C LEU A 85 -8.20 -6.41 15.81
N VAL A 86 -9.38 -6.32 15.20
CA VAL A 86 -10.32 -5.23 15.50
C VAL A 86 -11.19 -5.57 16.70
N THR A 87 -11.75 -6.77 16.73
CA THR A 87 -12.62 -7.21 17.84
C THR A 87 -11.86 -7.35 19.17
N THR A 88 -10.58 -7.72 19.08
CA THR A 88 -9.66 -7.84 20.22
C THR A 88 -9.06 -6.49 20.67
N GLY A 89 -9.23 -5.43 19.87
CA GLY A 89 -8.79 -4.08 20.19
C GLY A 89 -7.31 -3.76 19.88
N TYR A 90 -6.60 -4.63 19.15
CA TYR A 90 -5.22 -4.35 18.72
C TYR A 90 -5.15 -3.34 17.56
N LEU A 91 -6.24 -3.18 16.81
CA LEU A 91 -6.35 -2.21 15.73
C LEU A 91 -7.76 -1.58 15.72
N PRO A 92 -7.92 -0.26 15.60
CA PRO A 92 -9.25 0.37 15.66
C PRO A 92 -10.13 0.01 14.47
N THR A 93 -9.55 -0.06 13.27
CA THR A 93 -10.20 -0.47 12.02
C THR A 93 -9.15 -1.03 11.08
N ILE A 94 -9.52 -1.98 10.22
CA ILE A 94 -8.62 -2.37 9.12
C ILE A 94 -8.50 -1.19 8.14
N PRO A 95 -7.28 -0.75 7.77
CA PRO A 95 -7.10 0.30 6.79
C PRO A 95 -7.57 -0.13 5.40
N ASP A 96 -8.26 0.77 4.70
CA ASP A 96 -8.66 0.60 3.31
C ASP A 96 -7.68 1.30 2.34
N ASP A 97 -7.56 0.77 1.13
CA ASP A 97 -6.76 1.38 0.07
C ASP A 97 -7.38 2.74 -0.36
N PRO A 98 -6.56 3.79 -0.55
CA PRO A 98 -7.04 5.15 -0.84
C PRO A 98 -7.67 5.36 -2.23
N ILE A 99 -7.59 4.42 -3.17
CA ILE A 99 -8.13 4.55 -4.53
C ILE A 99 -9.24 3.56 -4.86
N SER A 100 -9.12 2.30 -4.47
CA SER A 100 -10.11 1.26 -4.81
C SER A 100 -9.88 0.00 -3.98
N ALA A 101 -10.97 -0.74 -3.73
CA ALA A 101 -10.95 -2.07 -3.14
C ALA A 101 -10.15 -3.13 -3.94
N THR A 102 -9.68 -2.80 -5.16
CA THR A 102 -8.96 -3.73 -6.06
C THR A 102 -7.44 -3.75 -5.85
N TYR A 103 -6.84 -2.71 -5.26
CA TYR A 103 -5.45 -2.79 -4.81
C TYR A 103 -5.47 -3.28 -3.37
N GLU A 104 -5.33 -4.60 -3.25
CA GLU A 104 -5.57 -5.28 -1.99
C GLU A 104 -4.34 -5.22 -1.10
N TYR A 105 -4.53 -4.89 0.17
CA TYR A 105 -3.59 -5.32 1.19
C TYR A 105 -3.65 -6.86 1.27
N TYR A 106 -2.51 -7.51 1.48
CA TYR A 106 -2.39 -8.96 1.54
C TYR A 106 -1.90 -9.37 2.91
N TYR A 107 -2.52 -10.41 3.48
CA TYR A 107 -2.04 -11.04 4.70
C TYR A 107 -2.15 -12.56 4.53
N GLN A 108 -1.03 -13.24 4.75
CA GLN A 108 -0.96 -14.69 4.70
C GLN A 108 -0.22 -15.19 5.95
N PRO A 109 -0.89 -15.88 6.87
CA PRO A 109 -0.22 -16.58 7.96
C PRO A 109 0.57 -17.75 7.39
N ALA A 110 1.78 -17.95 7.91
CA ALA A 110 2.74 -18.89 7.38
C ALA A 110 3.59 -19.53 8.48
N THR A 111 4.32 -20.57 8.10
CA THR A 111 5.44 -21.10 8.88
C THR A 111 6.70 -20.95 8.05
N PHE A 112 7.76 -20.41 8.64
CA PHE A 112 9.06 -20.34 8.00
C PHE A 112 9.90 -21.56 8.35
N SER A 113 10.34 -22.31 7.34
CA SER A 113 11.24 -23.44 7.51
C SER A 113 12.19 -23.54 6.32
N GLY A 114 13.50 -23.63 6.59
CA GLY A 114 14.51 -23.82 5.55
C GLY A 114 14.56 -22.72 4.47
N GLY A 115 14.24 -21.47 4.81
CA GLY A 115 14.24 -20.37 3.85
C GLY A 115 12.94 -20.20 3.06
N THR A 116 11.91 -21.01 3.33
CA THR A 116 10.63 -20.95 2.61
C THR A 116 9.48 -20.69 3.59
N TYR A 117 8.60 -19.76 3.24
CA TYR A 117 7.32 -19.59 3.92
C TYR A 117 6.30 -20.57 3.33
N THR A 118 5.61 -21.32 4.19
CA THR A 118 4.51 -22.21 3.80
C THR A 118 3.21 -21.74 4.44
N ALA A 119 2.10 -21.70 3.69
CA ALA A 119 0.80 -21.30 4.21
C ALA A 119 0.42 -22.17 5.40
N CYS A 120 -0.12 -21.55 6.43
CA CYS A 120 -0.41 -22.24 7.69
C CYS A 120 -1.84 -21.95 8.14
N SER A 121 -2.52 -22.98 8.65
CA SER A 121 -3.94 -22.95 9.06
C SER A 121 -4.14 -22.93 10.57
N SER A 122 -3.11 -23.27 11.35
CA SER A 122 -3.13 -23.25 12.82
C SER A 122 -1.71 -23.19 13.37
N GLY A 123 -1.49 -22.45 14.46
CA GLY A 123 -0.18 -22.43 15.12
C GLY A 123 0.91 -21.69 14.35
N CYS A 124 0.53 -20.71 13.52
CA CYS A 124 1.47 -20.04 12.62
C CYS A 124 2.39 -19.11 13.42
N THR A 125 3.70 -19.27 13.23
CA THR A 125 4.75 -18.48 13.88
C THR A 125 5.36 -17.44 12.97
N SER A 126 4.91 -17.39 11.70
CA SER A 126 5.39 -16.44 10.71
C SER A 126 4.20 -15.90 9.91
N TYR A 127 4.41 -14.82 9.19
CA TYR A 127 3.41 -14.32 8.25
C TYR A 127 4.10 -13.52 7.14
N VAL A 128 3.36 -13.34 6.06
CA VAL A 128 3.70 -12.37 5.03
C VAL A 128 2.55 -11.38 4.89
N LEU A 129 2.89 -10.10 4.89
CA LEU A 129 1.99 -8.96 4.78
C LEU A 129 2.48 -8.12 3.61
N GLY A 130 1.60 -7.55 2.79
CA GLY A 130 2.08 -6.72 1.68
C GLY A 130 1.01 -5.85 1.05
N ALA A 131 1.44 -4.92 0.19
CA ALA A 131 0.58 -4.12 -0.64
C ALA A 131 1.28 -3.76 -1.94
N ARG A 132 0.51 -3.52 -2.98
CA ARG A 132 1.03 -3.03 -4.26
C ARG A 132 1.12 -1.51 -4.26
N LEU A 133 2.31 -0.97 -4.53
CA LEU A 133 2.51 0.46 -4.75
C LEU A 133 2.22 0.84 -6.20
N GLU A 134 1.94 2.12 -6.41
CA GLU A 134 1.76 2.69 -7.74
C GLU A 134 3.08 3.16 -8.36
N ASP A 135 4.03 3.69 -7.55
CA ASP A 135 5.34 4.12 -8.04
C ASP A 135 6.34 2.95 -8.06
N VAL A 136 6.73 2.53 -9.28
CA VAL A 136 7.74 1.48 -9.53
C VAL A 136 9.14 1.84 -9.01
N ASN A 137 9.42 3.13 -8.80
CA ASN A 137 10.73 3.63 -8.37
C ASN A 137 10.72 4.06 -6.89
N ASN A 138 9.72 3.63 -6.12
CA ASN A 138 9.66 3.98 -4.71
C ASN A 138 10.90 3.43 -3.98
N PRO A 139 11.72 4.27 -3.31
CA PRO A 139 12.97 3.83 -2.69
C PRO A 139 12.78 2.76 -1.63
N VAL A 140 11.57 2.65 -1.05
CA VAL A 140 11.25 1.59 -0.09
C VAL A 140 11.35 0.20 -0.75
N LEU A 141 11.16 0.07 -2.06
CA LEU A 141 11.29 -1.20 -2.81
C LEU A 141 12.72 -1.74 -2.82
N THR A 142 13.70 -0.87 -2.59
CA THR A 142 15.13 -1.25 -2.55
C THR A 142 15.62 -1.61 -1.16
N SER A 143 14.86 -1.26 -0.12
CA SER A 143 15.17 -1.58 1.28
C SER A 143 14.48 -2.87 1.74
N ASP A 144 13.50 -3.35 0.97
CA ASP A 144 12.75 -4.55 1.25
C ASP A 144 13.58 -5.78 0.82
N THR A 145 14.24 -6.41 1.79
CA THR A 145 15.09 -7.58 1.56
C THR A 145 14.27 -8.83 1.88
N ASP A 146 13.30 -9.14 1.03
CA ASP A 146 12.52 -10.36 1.17
C ASP A 146 13.34 -11.60 0.81
N VAL A 147 13.35 -12.58 1.70
CA VAL A 147 13.82 -13.94 1.40
C VAL A 147 12.86 -14.54 0.38
N THR A 148 13.40 -15.20 -0.65
CA THR A 148 12.64 -15.89 -1.71
C THR A 148 11.45 -16.66 -1.12
N VAL A 149 10.25 -16.10 -1.24
CA VAL A 149 9.04 -16.77 -0.79
C VAL A 149 8.76 -17.90 -1.78
N GLY A 150 9.08 -19.13 -1.40
CA GLY A 150 8.70 -20.30 -2.19
C GLY A 150 7.19 -20.34 -2.35
N THR A 151 6.69 -20.19 -3.59
CA THR A 151 5.35 -20.52 -4.12
C THR A 151 4.07 -20.21 -3.31
N VAL A 152 4.13 -19.52 -2.18
CA VAL A 152 2.98 -19.34 -1.26
C VAL A 152 2.24 -18.03 -1.52
N PHE A 153 2.01 -17.74 -2.80
CA PHE A 153 1.13 -16.66 -3.22
C PHE A 153 0.18 -17.16 -4.31
N TYR A 154 -1.10 -17.25 -3.94
CA TYR A 154 -2.19 -17.57 -4.85
C TYR A 154 -3.06 -16.32 -5.03
N GLY A 155 -2.52 -15.34 -5.73
CA GLY A 155 -3.26 -14.26 -6.39
C GLY A 155 -2.85 -14.26 -7.86
N ASN A 156 -3.67 -13.77 -8.79
CA ASN A 156 -3.36 -13.85 -10.22
C ASN A 156 -2.15 -12.99 -10.68
N ALA A 157 -1.48 -12.33 -9.74
CA ALA A 157 -0.20 -11.65 -9.92
C ALA A 157 0.80 -12.28 -8.94
N ALA A 158 2.03 -12.48 -9.42
CA ALA A 158 3.15 -13.05 -8.69
C ALA A 158 3.62 -12.13 -7.54
N SER A 159 2.82 -12.01 -6.49
CA SER A 159 3.02 -10.98 -5.47
C SER A 159 4.00 -11.45 -4.40
N CYS A 160 5.08 -10.69 -4.19
CA CYS A 160 6.23 -10.95 -3.30
C CYS A 160 7.21 -12.08 -3.75
N ILE A 161 7.28 -12.40 -5.04
CA ILE A 161 8.42 -13.18 -5.58
C ILE A 161 9.45 -12.18 -6.09
N ALA A 162 10.73 -12.42 -5.80
CA ALA A 162 11.90 -11.55 -6.01
C ALA A 162 12.21 -11.12 -7.47
N SER A 163 11.22 -10.89 -8.34
CA SER A 163 11.43 -10.44 -9.70
C SER A 163 10.28 -9.57 -10.21
N GLY A 164 10.40 -8.26 -9.99
CA GLY A 164 9.88 -7.24 -10.91
C GLY A 164 8.52 -6.59 -10.63
N GLY A 165 7.97 -6.71 -9.41
CA GLY A 165 6.71 -6.06 -9.03
C GLY A 165 6.87 -4.70 -8.33
N THR A 166 5.84 -3.86 -8.35
CA THR A 166 5.76 -2.61 -7.53
C THR A 166 5.31 -2.87 -6.10
N GLU A 167 5.52 -4.09 -5.60
CA GLU A 167 4.91 -4.56 -4.37
C GLU A 167 5.85 -4.35 -3.19
N GLN A 168 5.31 -3.87 -2.09
CA GLN A 168 5.96 -3.80 -0.79
C GLN A 168 5.48 -4.97 0.03
N CYS A 169 6.41 -5.76 0.52
CA CYS A 169 6.11 -6.94 1.30
C CYS A 169 6.88 -6.85 2.62
N PHE A 170 6.27 -7.37 3.67
CA PHE A 170 6.83 -7.45 5.00
C PHE A 170 6.68 -8.90 5.40
N SER A 171 7.82 -9.58 5.52
CA SER A 171 7.86 -10.96 5.97
C SER A 171 8.51 -11.02 7.34
N VAL A 172 7.85 -11.67 8.30
CA VAL A 172 8.37 -11.84 9.66
C VAL A 172 8.62 -13.32 9.92
N THR A 173 9.87 -13.65 10.21
CA THR A 173 10.30 -14.95 10.71
C THR A 173 10.49 -14.88 12.22
N ASN A 174 9.98 -15.87 12.94
CA ASN A 174 10.17 -16.05 14.37
C ASN A 174 10.56 -17.50 14.64
#